data_AF-R3KRY5-F1
#
_entry.id   AF-R3KRY5-F1
#
_cell.length_a   1.000
_cell.length_b   1.000
_cell.length_c   1.000
_cell.angle_alpha   90.00
_cell.angle_beta   90.00
_cell.angle_gamma   90.00
#
_symmetry.space_group_name_H-M   'P 1'
#
loop_
_entity.id
_entity.type
_entity.pdbx_description
1 polymer ?
#
loop_
_entity_poly.entity_id
_entity_poly.type
_entity_poly.pdbx_seq_one_letter_code
_entity_poly.pdbx_strand_id
1 'polypeptide(L)'
;MNRQEELTKLQTEIINLFANHHLTTKEIGALLTVIMQNMLIQPMNVKVLEEINVDAESLTFEQVTLFQRILAEEYYKEIINHGQSDN
;
A
#
# COMPACT_ATOMS: atom_id res chain seq x y z
N MET A 1 9.56 18.93 -14.43
CA MET A 1 10.10 18.05 -13.38
C MET A 1 9.64 16.64 -13.70
N ASN A 2 10.49 15.62 -13.56
CA ASN A 2 10.12 14.25 -13.95
C ASN A 2 9.22 13.63 -12.87
N ARG A 3 8.10 13.01 -13.25
CA ARG A 3 7.18 12.32 -12.33
C ARG A 3 7.91 11.33 -11.42
N GLN A 4 8.94 10.65 -11.94
CA GLN A 4 9.75 9.72 -11.16
C GLN A 4 10.55 10.41 -10.04
N GLU A 5 11.06 11.62 -10.29
CA GLU A 5 11.78 12.42 -9.30
C GLU A 5 10.86 12.89 -8.19
N GLU A 6 9.62 13.28 -8.52
CA GLU A 6 8.59 13.66 -7.54
C GLU A 6 8.22 12.49 -6.63
N LEU A 7 7.99 11.30 -7.22
CA LEU A 7 7.69 10.09 -6.46
C LEU A 7 8.84 9.69 -5.53
N THR A 8 10.09 9.82 -6.00
CA THR A 8 11.28 9.52 -5.20
C THR A 8 11.42 10.50 -4.02
N LYS A 9 11.15 11.79 -4.25
CA LYS A 9 11.15 12.81 -3.18
C LYS A 9 10.10 12.51 -2.13
N LEU A 10 8.86 12.23 -2.55
CA LEU A 10 7.77 11.88 -1.63
C LEU A 10 8.10 10.64 -0.79
N GLN A 11 8.64 9.59 -1.39
CA GLN A 11 9.08 8.40 -0.67
C GLN A 11 10.15 8.72 0.38
N THR A 12 11.12 9.56 0.02
CA THR A 12 12.19 9.99 0.92
C THR A 12 11.65 10.79 2.09
N GLU A 13 10.69 11.69 1.86
CA GLU A 13 10.02 12.46 2.92
C GLU A 13 9.27 11.56 3.90
N ILE A 14 8.54 10.56 3.40
CA ILE A 14 7.83 9.57 4.25
C ILE A 14 8.81 8.78 5.12
N ILE A 15 9.92 8.30 4.54
CA ILE A 15 10.95 7.56 5.28
C ILE A 15 11.61 8.45 6.34
N ASN A 16 11.91 9.70 6.00
CA ASN A 16 12.47 10.66 6.95
C ASN A 16 11.50 10.94 8.10
N LEU A 17 10.20 11.00 7.84
CA LEU A 17 9.17 11.14 8.88
C LEU A 17 9.23 9.96 9.86
N PHE A 18 9.35 8.74 9.35
CA PHE A 18 9.48 7.55 10.20
C PHE A 18 10.77 7.56 11.02
N ALA A 19 11.89 7.93 10.40
CA ALA A 19 13.20 7.97 11.06
C ALA A 19 13.29 9.08 12.12
N ASN A 20 12.82 10.29 11.80
CA ASN A 20 12.90 11.46 12.67
C ASN A 20 11.98 11.38 13.89
N HIS A 21 10.88 10.63 13.78
CA HIS A 21 9.94 10.42 14.87
C HIS A 21 10.16 9.08 15.60
N HIS A 22 11.24 8.35 15.28
CA HIS A 22 11.59 7.07 15.90
C HIS A 22 10.44 6.04 15.91
N LEU A 23 9.62 6.03 14.85
CA LEU A 23 8.50 5.10 14.77
C LEU A 23 9.04 3.66 14.68
N THR A 24 8.49 2.79 15.51
CA THR A 24 8.76 1.36 15.45
C THR A 24 8.12 0.76 14.19
N THR A 25 8.65 -0.37 13.73
CA THR A 25 8.06 -1.15 12.63
C THR A 25 6.58 -1.47 12.85
N LYS A 26 6.17 -1.68 14.12
CA LYS A 26 4.78 -1.94 14.48
C LYS A 26 3.89 -0.71 14.26
N GLU A 27 4.36 0.47 14.64
CA GLU A 27 3.62 1.73 14.46
C GLU A 27 3.52 2.11 12.98
N ILE A 28 4.59 1.91 12.21
CA ILE A 28 4.58 2.11 10.76
C ILE A 28 3.58 1.15 10.10
N GLY A 29 3.61 -0.14 10.48
CA GLY A 29 2.65 -1.13 9.97
C GLY A 29 1.21 -0.73 10.27
N ALA A 30 0.90 -0.38 11.52
CA ALA A 30 -0.43 0.07 11.92
C ALA A 30 -0.88 1.33 11.16
N LEU A 31 0.00 2.31 10.97
CA LEU A 31 -0.28 3.51 10.19
C LEU A 31 -0.62 3.17 8.73
N LEU A 32 0.18 2.34 8.08
CA LEU A 32 -0.06 1.92 6.70
C LEU A 32 -1.37 1.14 6.55
N THR A 33 -1.70 0.28 7.53
CA THR A 33 -2.99 -0.43 7.56
C THR A 33 -4.17 0.55 7.70
N VAL A 34 -4.09 1.54 8.58
CA VAL A 34 -5.12 2.59 8.72
C VAL A 34 -5.27 3.41 7.44
N ILE A 35 -4.16 3.80 6.81
CA ILE A 35 -4.18 4.51 5.52
C ILE A 35 -4.91 3.67 4.47
N MET A 36 -4.57 2.39 4.34
CA MET A 36 -5.23 1.51 3.37
C MET A 36 -6.72 1.35 3.68
N GLN A 37 -7.11 1.14 4.93
CA GLN A 37 -8.51 1.01 5.31
C GLN A 37 -9.30 2.28 4.94
N ASN A 38 -8.75 3.46 5.22
CA ASN A 38 -9.33 4.74 4.83
C ASN A 38 -9.41 4.92 3.31
N MET A 39 -8.46 4.38 2.55
CA MET A 39 -8.52 4.39 1.08
C MET A 39 -9.62 3.47 0.56
N LEU A 40 -9.76 2.25 1.11
CA LEU A 40 -10.74 1.27 0.63
C LEU A 40 -12.19 1.76 0.80
N ILE A 41 -12.49 2.46 1.90
CA ILE A 41 -13.84 3.00 2.17
C ILE A 41 -14.17 4.28 1.39
N GLN A 42 -13.27 4.81 0.57
CA GLN A 42 -13.59 5.99 -0.24
C GLN A 42 -14.68 5.64 -1.27
N PRO A 43 -15.67 6.53 -1.52
CA PRO A 43 -16.83 6.20 -2.36
C PRO A 43 -16.51 5.67 -3.76
N MET A 44 -15.40 6.12 -4.36
CA MET A 44 -14.93 5.64 -5.65
C MET A 44 -14.43 4.18 -5.58
N ASN A 45 -13.73 3.83 -4.51
CA ASN A 45 -13.13 2.50 -4.34
C ASN A 45 -14.18 1.49 -3.86
N VAL A 46 -15.13 1.91 -3.02
CA VAL A 46 -16.27 1.09 -2.59
C VAL A 46 -17.01 0.52 -3.80
N LYS A 47 -17.34 1.35 -4.79
CA LYS A 47 -18.02 0.90 -6.02
C LYS A 47 -17.24 -0.19 -6.76
N VAL A 48 -15.93 -0.02 -6.89
CA VAL A 48 -15.06 -1.01 -7.55
C VAL A 48 -14.97 -2.32 -6.75
N LEU A 49 -14.97 -2.22 -5.42
CA LEU A 49 -14.94 -3.39 -4.54
C LEU A 49 -16.29 -4.14 -4.53
N GLU A 50 -17.41 -3.44 -4.62
CA GLU A 50 -18.74 -4.03 -4.75
C GLU A 50 -18.87 -4.86 -6.04
N GLU A 51 -18.25 -4.44 -7.14
CA GLU A 51 -18.23 -5.19 -8.41
C GLU A 51 -17.61 -6.59 -8.27
N ILE A 52 -16.75 -6.79 -7.26
CA ILE A 52 -16.11 -8.07 -6.94
C ILE A 52 -16.64 -8.69 -5.64
N ASN A 53 -17.83 -8.28 -5.17
CA ASN A 53 -18.49 -8.74 -3.94
C ASN A 53 -17.68 -8.54 -2.66
N VAL A 54 -16.92 -7.45 -2.57
CA VAL A 54 -16.19 -7.05 -1.37
C VAL A 54 -16.86 -5.86 -0.72
N ASP A 55 -17.38 -6.05 0.50
CA ASP A 55 -17.86 -4.96 1.35
C ASP A 55 -16.68 -4.32 2.09
N ALA A 56 -16.25 -3.15 1.61
CA ALA A 56 -15.11 -2.41 2.13
C ALA A 56 -15.28 -1.94 3.58
N GLU A 57 -16.51 -1.64 4.01
CA GLU A 57 -16.79 -1.14 5.37
C GLU A 57 -16.75 -2.27 6.40
N SER A 58 -17.02 -3.51 5.97
CA SER A 58 -16.94 -4.70 6.81
C SER A 58 -15.52 -5.25 7.01
N LEU A 59 -14.54 -4.75 6.27
CA LEU A 59 -13.17 -5.28 6.30
C LEU A 59 -12.51 -5.06 7.67
N THR A 60 -12.15 -6.17 8.30
CA THR A 60 -11.38 -6.19 9.54
C THR A 60 -9.92 -5.80 9.30
N PHE A 61 -9.22 -5.37 10.35
CA PHE A 61 -7.77 -5.10 10.29
C PHE A 61 -6.97 -6.29 9.74
N GLU A 62 -7.32 -7.51 10.17
CA GLU A 62 -6.65 -8.73 9.71
C GLU A 62 -6.79 -8.92 8.20
N GLN A 63 -8.00 -8.74 7.66
CA GLN A 63 -8.26 -8.83 6.22
C GLN A 63 -7.51 -7.74 5.43
N VAL A 64 -7.48 -6.50 5.94
CA VAL A 64 -6.71 -5.42 5.30
C VAL A 64 -5.21 -5.76 5.28
N THR A 65 -4.65 -6.26 6.38
CA THR A 65 -3.22 -6.66 6.42
C THR A 65 -2.93 -7.84 5.49
N LEU A 66 -3.87 -8.77 5.33
CA LEU A 66 -3.75 -9.87 4.38
C LEU A 66 -3.73 -9.35 2.94
N PHE A 67 -4.59 -8.39 2.58
CA PHE A 67 -4.54 -7.74 1.28
C PHE A 67 -3.22 -7.03 1.03
N GLN A 68 -2.71 -6.29 2.02
CA GLN A 68 -1.40 -5.64 1.93
C GLN A 68 -0.30 -6.64 1.59
N ARG A 69 -0.31 -7.79 2.28
CA ARG A 69 0.66 -8.87 2.03
C ARG A 69 0.52 -9.44 0.62
N ILE A 70 -0.69 -9.81 0.20
CA ILE A 70 -0.93 -10.41 -1.14
C ILE A 70 -0.50 -9.43 -2.23
N LEU A 71 -0.91 -8.17 -2.16
CA LEU A 71 -0.56 -7.15 -3.16
C LEU A 71 0.95 -6.90 -3.22
N ALA A 72 1.62 -6.84 -2.07
CA ALA A 72 3.07 -6.70 -2.03
C ALA A 72 3.76 -7.93 -2.66
N GLU A 73 3.33 -9.15 -2.32
CA GLU A 73 3.87 -10.39 -2.88
C GLU A 73 3.68 -10.46 -4.41
N GLU A 74 2.50 -10.11 -4.93
CA GLU A 74 2.24 -10.06 -6.38
C GLU A 74 3.11 -9.03 -7.09
N TYR A 75 3.23 -7.81 -6.54
CA TYR A 75 4.09 -6.78 -7.10
C TYR A 75 5.57 -7.20 -7.16
N TYR A 76 6.07 -7.88 -6.12
CA TYR A 76 7.43 -8.41 -6.13
C TYR A 76 7.64 -9.49 -7.19
N LYS A 77 6.64 -10.37 -7.43
CA LYS A 77 6.71 -11.35 -8.53
C LYS A 77 6.84 -10.65 -9.88
N GLU A 78 6.05 -9.60 -10.12
CA GLU A 78 6.11 -8.83 -11.37
C GLU A 78 7.48 -8.19 -11.58
N ILE A 79 8.07 -7.57 -10.55
CA ILE A 79 9.41 -6.98 -10.65
C ILE A 79 10.46 -8.05 -10.99
N ILE A 80 10.42 -9.20 -10.31
CA ILE A 80 11.38 -10.29 -10.54
C ILE A 80 11.24 -10.84 -11.96
N ASN A 81 10.01 -11.06 -12.42
CA ASN A 81 9.73 -11.62 -13.74
C ASN A 81 10.08 -10.64 -14.88
N HIS A 82 9.84 -9.35 -14.68
CA HIS A 82 10.25 -8.32 -15.65
C HIS A 82 11.77 -8.10 -15.67
N GLY A 83 12.46 -8.22 -14.53
CA GLY A 83 13.93 -8.20 -14.48
C GLY A 83 14.61 -9.41 -15.13
N GLN A 84 13.89 -10.50 -15.39
CA GLN A 84 14.37 -11.69 -16.12
C GLN A 84 14.03 -11.68 -17.62
N SER A 85 13.10 -10.84 -18.06
CA SER A 85 12.67 -10.76 -19.47
C SER A 85 13.56 -9.85 -20.33
N ASP A 86 14.39 -9.02 -19.69
CA ASP A 86 15.29 -8.06 -20.34
C ASP A 86 16.77 -8.52 -20.38
N ASN A 87 17.05 -9.82 -20.16
CA ASN A 87 18.38 -10.43 -20.27
C ASN A 87 18.45 -11.54 -21.33
#